data_AF-A0A4R1ASY5-F1
#
_entry.id   AF-A0A4R1ASY5-F1
#
_cell.length_a   1.000
_cell.length_b   1.000
_cell.length_c   1.000
_cell.angle_alpha   90.00
_cell.angle_beta   90.00
_cell.angle_gamma   90.00
#
_symmetry.space_group_name_H-M   'P 1'
#
loop_
_entity.id
_entity.type
_entity.pdbx_description
1 polymer ?
#
loop_
_entity_poly.entity_id
_entity_poly.type
_entity_poly.pdbx_seq_one_letter_code
_entity_poly.pdbx_strand_id
1 'polypeptide(L)'
;MTTATQGGRRRLEAPATPAYDLPTRQPRLRPELGRWARITVIVLWLVSTALATTSVVAVGAPTWIERPAAGVLLVVLATMLTHRVGGYLRIWVSLAGLLAVSAVVMERNVTISAAAGVTAVVATVASVLLTRPARTLGQVVREYGVAIAVALSGTVGVAAWNAPVGYQRFNLLVLGTSLALAIAVVWSLGAGLHGMSRQGVAVLVGVAVLLIVLLAYSSFVRTHGSETVVDAFTSTVTWLRETVGGVPRPVEVLIGLPALVVGTSVRSRHREGWWILVFAVIGTGVMTTSLVDPNAYPSYVGLSTLYSIVLGLAVGLVARRIALRDRSARRNRAIERPSRVEPPRHEPLR
;
A
#
# COMPACT_ATOMS: atom_id res chain seq x y z
N MET A 1 36.24 -24.14 45.30
CA MET A 1 36.78 -23.80 43.96
C MET A 1 35.59 -23.53 43.04
N THR A 2 35.29 -22.25 42.80
CA THR A 2 34.19 -21.81 41.93
C THR A 2 34.72 -21.64 40.51
N THR A 3 34.17 -22.39 39.57
CA THR A 3 34.49 -22.30 38.15
C THR A 3 33.97 -20.99 37.58
N ALA A 4 34.88 -20.06 37.31
CA ALA A 4 34.59 -18.83 36.57
C ALA A 4 34.16 -19.17 35.14
N THR A 5 32.89 -18.96 34.81
CA THR A 5 32.40 -18.96 33.43
C THR A 5 33.16 -17.90 32.62
N GLN A 6 33.85 -18.34 31.58
CA GLN A 6 34.58 -17.49 30.63
C GLN A 6 33.68 -16.35 30.13
N GLY A 7 34.14 -15.11 30.36
CA GLY A 7 33.51 -13.89 29.87
C GLY A 7 33.54 -13.82 28.35
N GLY A 8 32.49 -14.32 27.70
CA GLY A 8 32.21 -14.00 26.30
C GLY A 8 32.05 -12.49 26.15
N ARG A 9 32.70 -11.90 25.15
CA ARG A 9 32.64 -10.46 24.82
C ARG A 9 31.17 -9.97 24.86
N ARG A 10 30.80 -9.31 25.96
CA ARG A 10 29.48 -8.70 26.15
C ARG A 10 29.34 -7.62 25.08
N ARG A 11 28.55 -7.90 24.04
CA ARG A 11 28.21 -6.88 23.04
C ARG A 11 27.54 -5.73 23.78
N LEU A 12 27.93 -4.51 23.45
CA LEU A 12 27.29 -3.33 24.03
C LEU A 12 25.83 -3.38 23.60
N GLU A 13 24.92 -3.48 24.58
CA GLU A 13 23.49 -3.43 24.34
C GLU A 13 23.16 -2.04 23.77
N ALA A 14 22.60 -1.99 22.57
CA ALA A 14 22.08 -0.74 22.03
C ALA A 14 20.96 -0.24 22.96
N PRO A 15 20.82 1.08 23.17
CA PRO A 15 19.66 1.61 23.90
C PRO A 15 18.39 1.03 23.28
N ALA A 16 17.57 0.36 24.10
CA ALA A 16 16.38 -0.33 23.65
C ALA A 16 15.48 0.65 22.89
N THR A 17 15.25 0.39 21.61
CA THR A 17 14.29 1.18 20.84
C THR A 17 12.93 1.06 21.52
N PRO A 18 12.18 2.16 21.73
CA PRO A 18 10.91 2.11 22.42
C PRO A 18 10.00 1.11 21.70
N ALA A 19 9.63 0.04 22.40
CA ALA A 19 8.64 -0.92 21.94
C ALA A 19 7.33 -0.17 21.65
N TYR A 20 6.50 -0.71 20.74
CA TYR A 20 5.09 -0.32 20.83
C TYR A 20 4.59 -0.83 22.16
N ASP A 21 3.80 -0.01 22.87
CA ASP A 21 2.97 -0.55 23.94
C ASP A 21 2.10 -1.62 23.28
N LEU A 22 2.43 -2.88 23.56
CA LEU A 22 1.55 -3.97 23.18
C LEU A 22 0.22 -3.65 23.86
N PRO A 23 -0.91 -3.74 23.15
CA PRO A 23 -2.19 -3.41 23.73
C PRO A 23 -2.38 -4.23 25.00
N THR A 24 -2.25 -3.58 26.16
CA THR A 24 -2.42 -4.20 27.49
C THR A 24 -3.88 -4.52 27.77
N ARG A 25 -4.79 -3.97 26.95
CA ARG A 25 -6.19 -4.38 26.92
C ARG A 25 -6.30 -5.76 26.28
N GLN A 26 -6.61 -6.74 27.12
CA GLN A 26 -7.04 -8.06 26.68
C GLN A 26 -8.12 -7.95 25.59
N PRO A 27 -8.14 -8.88 24.62
CA PRO A 27 -9.14 -8.87 23.57
C PRO A 27 -10.54 -8.87 24.19
N ARG A 28 -11.36 -7.89 23.80
CA ARG A 28 -12.76 -7.76 24.26
C ARG A 28 -13.63 -8.97 23.86
N LEU A 29 -13.15 -9.77 22.92
CA LEU A 29 -13.78 -10.98 22.42
C LEU A 29 -13.07 -12.20 22.99
N ARG A 30 -13.85 -13.25 23.29
CA ARG A 30 -13.28 -14.56 23.63
C ARG A 30 -12.32 -15.00 22.51
N PRO A 31 -11.21 -15.70 22.83
CA PRO A 31 -10.18 -16.06 21.85
C PRO A 31 -10.72 -16.86 20.66
N GLU A 32 -11.75 -17.68 20.88
CA GLU A 32 -12.44 -18.44 19.83
C GLU A 32 -13.21 -17.54 18.86
N LEU A 33 -14.00 -16.59 19.40
CA LEU A 33 -14.74 -15.60 18.60
C LEU A 33 -13.77 -14.73 17.78
N GLY A 34 -12.60 -14.38 18.33
CA GLY A 34 -11.57 -13.65 17.59
C GLY A 34 -10.94 -14.45 16.44
N ARG A 35 -10.85 -15.78 16.55
CA ARG A 35 -10.41 -16.63 15.44
C ARG A 35 -11.45 -16.67 14.32
N TRP A 36 -12.71 -16.92 14.67
CA TRP A 36 -13.79 -16.97 13.69
C TRP A 36 -13.97 -15.64 12.97
N ALA A 37 -13.98 -14.51 13.69
CA ALA A 37 -14.07 -13.19 13.07
C ALA A 37 -12.96 -12.95 12.03
N ARG A 38 -11.72 -13.36 12.33
CA ARG A 38 -10.60 -13.26 11.36
C ARG A 38 -10.83 -14.13 10.13
N ILE A 39 -11.27 -15.37 10.31
CA ILE A 39 -11.58 -16.28 9.20
C ILE A 39 -12.69 -15.68 8.35
N THR A 40 -13.77 -15.21 8.96
CA THR A 40 -14.89 -14.56 8.26
C THR A 40 -14.42 -13.37 7.43
N VAL A 41 -13.59 -12.48 7.99
CA VAL A 41 -13.05 -11.32 7.26
C VAL A 41 -12.20 -11.75 6.06
N ILE A 42 -11.37 -12.78 6.21
CA ILE A 42 -10.52 -13.29 5.11
C ILE A 42 -11.38 -13.97 4.04
N VAL A 43 -12.31 -14.83 4.43
CA VAL A 43 -13.21 -15.52 3.50
C VAL A 43 -14.05 -14.50 2.75
N LEU A 44 -14.62 -13.53 3.46
CA LEU A 44 -15.44 -12.48 2.87
C LEU A 44 -14.62 -11.60 1.92
N TRP A 45 -13.37 -11.28 2.26
CA TRP A 45 -12.43 -10.60 1.36
C TRP A 45 -12.20 -11.39 0.07
N LEU A 46 -11.87 -12.69 0.17
CA LEU A 46 -11.60 -13.53 -0.98
C LEU A 46 -12.84 -13.70 -1.87
N VAL A 47 -13.99 -14.01 -1.27
CA VAL A 47 -15.26 -14.20 -1.99
C VAL A 47 -15.69 -12.92 -2.67
N SER A 48 -15.72 -11.78 -1.96
CA SER A 48 -16.10 -10.50 -2.55
C SER A 48 -15.13 -10.04 -3.63
N THR A 49 -13.83 -10.30 -3.49
CA THR A 49 -12.84 -10.03 -4.54
C THR A 49 -13.09 -10.89 -5.78
N ALA A 50 -13.35 -12.19 -5.60
CA ALA A 50 -13.64 -13.10 -6.71
C ALA A 50 -14.93 -12.71 -7.45
N LEU A 51 -15.99 -12.37 -6.71
CA LEU A 51 -17.25 -11.89 -7.28
C LEU A 51 -17.09 -10.53 -7.95
N ALA A 52 -16.33 -9.58 -7.38
CA ALA A 52 -16.05 -8.30 -8.03
C ALA A 52 -15.23 -8.47 -9.32
N THR A 53 -14.38 -9.51 -9.40
CA THR A 53 -13.56 -9.79 -10.59
C THR A 53 -14.41 -10.15 -11.81
N THR A 54 -15.65 -10.60 -11.63
CA THR A 54 -16.56 -10.90 -12.77
C THR A 54 -16.97 -9.66 -13.54
N SER A 55 -16.83 -8.45 -12.97
CA SER A 55 -17.01 -7.19 -13.69
C SER A 55 -15.90 -6.89 -14.71
N VAL A 56 -14.74 -7.52 -14.54
CA VAL A 56 -13.55 -7.32 -15.37
C VAL A 56 -13.36 -8.48 -16.35
N VAL A 57 -13.64 -9.70 -15.90
CA VAL A 57 -13.51 -10.92 -16.71
C VAL A 57 -14.90 -11.39 -17.12
N ALA A 58 -15.12 -11.53 -18.43
CA ALA A 58 -16.38 -12.02 -18.98
C ALA A 58 -16.56 -13.53 -18.68
N VAL A 59 -17.10 -13.85 -17.51
CA VAL A 59 -17.41 -15.24 -17.07
C VAL A 59 -18.92 -15.55 -17.19
N GLY A 60 -19.73 -14.63 -17.73
CA GLY A 60 -21.18 -14.80 -17.85
C GLY A 60 -21.92 -14.76 -16.51
N ALA A 61 -21.32 -14.14 -15.49
CA ALA A 61 -21.95 -13.98 -14.20
C ALA A 61 -23.14 -12.99 -14.26
N PRO A 62 -24.16 -13.15 -13.41
CA PRO A 62 -25.25 -12.18 -13.31
C PRO A 62 -24.74 -10.79 -12.88
N THR A 63 -25.12 -9.75 -13.63
CA THR A 63 -24.68 -8.37 -13.43
C THR A 63 -25.09 -7.77 -12.08
N TRP A 64 -26.16 -8.30 -11.46
CA TRP A 64 -26.62 -7.85 -10.14
C TRP A 64 -25.66 -8.20 -8.99
N ILE A 65 -24.66 -9.06 -9.21
CA ILE A 65 -23.72 -9.51 -8.18
C ILE A 65 -22.56 -8.53 -7.98
N GLU A 66 -22.17 -7.79 -9.02
CA GLU A 66 -20.94 -7.00 -9.05
C GLU A 66 -20.94 -5.87 -8.00
N ARG A 67 -22.00 -5.05 -7.98
CA ARG A 67 -22.15 -3.93 -7.04
C ARG A 67 -22.28 -4.38 -5.57
N PRO A 68 -23.11 -5.39 -5.23
CA PRO A 68 -23.13 -5.95 -3.89
C PRO A 68 -21.77 -6.52 -3.45
N ALA A 69 -21.06 -7.21 -4.34
CA ALA A 69 -19.72 -7.72 -4.05
C ALA A 69 -18.74 -6.58 -3.74
N ALA A 70 -18.76 -5.51 -4.52
CA ALA A 70 -17.98 -4.29 -4.26
C ALA A 70 -18.35 -3.63 -2.92
N GLY A 71 -19.64 -3.60 -2.58
CA GLY A 71 -20.15 -3.11 -1.29
C GLY A 71 -19.63 -3.92 -0.10
N VAL A 72 -19.67 -5.25 -0.20
CA VAL A 72 -19.10 -6.14 0.81
C VAL A 72 -17.58 -5.93 0.92
N LEU A 73 -16.88 -5.82 -0.20
CA LEU A 73 -15.45 -5.61 -0.24
C LEU A 73 -15.04 -4.28 0.41
N LEU A 74 -15.79 -3.20 0.17
CA LEU A 74 -15.63 -1.91 0.84
C LEU A 74 -15.71 -2.07 2.38
N VAL A 75 -16.75 -2.74 2.87
CA VAL A 75 -16.95 -2.97 4.32
C VAL A 75 -15.81 -3.80 4.90
N VAL A 76 -15.36 -4.84 4.19
CA VAL A 76 -14.25 -5.70 4.61
C VAL A 76 -12.93 -4.95 4.67
N LEU A 77 -12.60 -4.19 3.63
CA LEU A 77 -11.37 -3.39 3.59
C LEU A 77 -11.40 -2.29 4.66
N ALA A 78 -12.55 -1.66 4.90
CA ALA A 78 -12.73 -0.68 5.98
C ALA A 78 -12.51 -1.35 7.34
N THR A 79 -13.06 -2.55 7.54
CA THR A 79 -12.85 -3.35 8.76
C THR A 79 -11.37 -3.66 8.97
N MET A 80 -10.67 -4.15 7.94
CA MET A 80 -9.23 -4.43 8.02
C MET A 80 -8.41 -3.19 8.37
N LEU A 81 -8.69 -2.06 7.70
CA LEU A 81 -7.99 -0.80 7.90
C LEU A 81 -8.23 -0.24 9.30
N THR A 82 -9.50 -0.10 9.72
CA THR A 82 -9.85 0.45 11.02
C THR A 82 -9.31 -0.42 12.16
N HIS A 83 -9.38 -1.74 12.02
CA HIS A 83 -8.79 -2.66 12.99
C HIS A 83 -7.27 -2.49 13.08
N ARG A 84 -6.58 -2.39 11.94
CA ARG A 84 -5.11 -2.24 11.92
C ARG A 84 -4.64 -0.92 12.53
N VAL A 85 -5.39 0.15 12.33
CA VAL A 85 -5.08 1.48 12.90
C VAL A 85 -5.41 1.56 14.40
N GLY A 86 -6.28 0.67 14.92
CA GLY A 86 -6.80 0.76 16.28
C GLY A 86 -7.94 1.78 16.43
N GLY A 87 -8.70 2.03 15.34
CA GLY A 87 -9.80 2.99 15.32
C GLY A 87 -11.14 2.44 15.84
N TYR A 88 -12.14 3.32 15.90
CA TYR A 88 -13.50 2.96 16.34
C TYR A 88 -14.24 2.15 15.27
N LEU A 89 -14.11 0.81 15.34
CA LEU A 89 -14.70 -0.11 14.36
C LEU A 89 -16.21 0.12 14.15
N ARG A 90 -16.96 0.37 15.24
CA ARG A 90 -18.41 0.59 15.17
C ARG A 90 -18.77 1.79 14.30
N ILE A 91 -17.98 2.86 14.32
CA ILE A 91 -18.27 4.11 13.58
C ILE A 91 -17.89 3.94 12.12
N TRP A 92 -16.64 3.56 11.86
CA TRP A 92 -16.13 3.51 10.48
C TRP A 92 -16.75 2.38 9.64
N VAL A 93 -16.97 1.20 10.23
CA VAL A 93 -17.58 0.08 9.50
C VAL A 93 -19.07 0.32 9.26
N SER A 94 -19.79 0.96 10.19
CA SER A 94 -21.20 1.31 9.97
C SER A 94 -21.37 2.39 8.91
N LEU A 95 -20.50 3.42 8.90
CA LEU A 95 -20.49 4.43 7.84
C LEU A 95 -20.16 3.81 6.47
N ALA A 96 -19.17 2.91 6.41
CA ALA A 96 -18.85 2.18 5.19
C ALA A 96 -20.00 1.28 4.72
N GLY A 97 -20.68 0.60 5.66
CA GLY A 97 -21.85 -0.22 5.38
C GLY A 97 -23.03 0.62 4.90
N LEU A 98 -23.30 1.76 5.52
CA LEU A 98 -24.34 2.70 5.09
C LEU A 98 -24.08 3.23 3.69
N LEU A 99 -22.83 3.61 3.38
CA LEU A 99 -22.44 4.04 2.04
C LEU A 99 -22.59 2.90 1.02
N ALA A 100 -22.15 1.68 1.35
CA ALA A 100 -22.29 0.52 0.47
C ALA A 100 -23.75 0.20 0.17
N VAL A 101 -24.59 0.10 1.20
CA VAL A 101 -26.03 -0.19 1.07
C VAL A 101 -26.73 0.92 0.30
N SER A 102 -26.47 2.20 0.63
CA SER A 102 -27.08 3.31 -0.11
C SER A 102 -26.66 3.32 -1.58
N ALA A 103 -25.40 3.03 -1.91
CA ALA A 103 -24.94 2.95 -3.30
C ALA A 103 -25.60 1.81 -4.09
N VAL A 104 -25.79 0.64 -3.47
CA VAL A 104 -26.44 -0.52 -4.09
C VAL A 104 -27.95 -0.32 -4.25
N VAL A 105 -28.62 0.27 -3.25
CA VAL A 105 -30.09 0.39 -3.25
C VAL A 105 -30.58 1.62 -4.03
N MET A 106 -29.91 2.77 -3.86
CA MET A 106 -30.37 4.02 -4.48
C MET A 106 -29.90 4.17 -5.92
N GLU A 107 -28.81 3.50 -6.30
CA GLU A 107 -28.18 3.53 -7.63
C GLU A 107 -27.93 4.94 -8.20
N ARG A 108 -27.80 5.94 -7.33
CA ARG A 108 -27.50 7.31 -7.76
C ARG A 108 -26.03 7.43 -8.13
N ASN A 109 -25.73 8.15 -9.22
CA ASN A 109 -24.35 8.39 -9.69
C ASN A 109 -23.43 8.93 -8.58
N VAL A 110 -23.96 9.80 -7.71
CA VAL A 110 -23.22 10.38 -6.58
C VAL A 110 -22.83 9.32 -5.55
N THR A 111 -23.77 8.45 -5.15
CA THR A 111 -23.52 7.41 -4.14
C THR A 111 -22.59 6.32 -4.66
N ILE A 112 -22.75 5.93 -5.94
CA ILE A 112 -21.86 4.96 -6.60
C ILE A 112 -20.44 5.53 -6.71
N SER A 113 -20.29 6.78 -7.15
CA SER A 113 -18.99 7.44 -7.26
C SER A 113 -18.30 7.63 -5.91
N ALA A 114 -19.07 7.97 -4.88
CA ALA A 114 -18.58 8.07 -3.51
C ALA A 114 -18.12 6.69 -2.99
N ALA A 115 -18.93 5.64 -3.19
CA ALA A 115 -18.57 4.28 -2.78
C ALA A 115 -17.31 3.77 -3.49
N ALA A 116 -17.18 4.01 -4.80
CA ALA A 116 -15.98 3.70 -5.57
C ALA A 116 -14.75 4.46 -5.04
N GLY A 117 -14.89 5.77 -4.80
CA GLY A 117 -13.83 6.60 -4.25
C GLY A 117 -13.36 6.15 -2.88
N VAL A 118 -14.29 5.86 -1.96
CA VAL A 118 -13.96 5.36 -0.62
C VAL A 118 -13.35 3.95 -0.69
N THR A 119 -13.85 3.07 -1.56
CA THR A 119 -13.25 1.74 -1.81
C THR A 119 -11.80 1.89 -2.24
N ALA A 120 -11.54 2.80 -3.19
CA ALA A 120 -10.20 3.05 -3.70
C ALA A 120 -9.27 3.57 -2.59
N VAL A 121 -9.71 4.56 -1.81
CA VAL A 121 -8.93 5.15 -0.72
C VAL A 121 -8.59 4.11 0.36
N VAL A 122 -9.61 3.37 0.81
CA VAL A 122 -9.45 2.38 1.87
C VAL A 122 -8.56 1.22 1.40
N ALA A 123 -8.75 0.69 0.19
CA ALA A 123 -7.89 -0.37 -0.35
C ALA A 123 -6.43 0.08 -0.47
N THR A 124 -6.22 1.30 -0.98
CA THR A 124 -4.89 1.89 -1.14
C THR A 124 -4.17 1.98 0.20
N VAL A 125 -4.80 2.56 1.22
CA VAL A 125 -4.17 2.72 2.54
C VAL A 125 -4.04 1.37 3.28
N ALA A 126 -5.05 0.49 3.17
CA ALA A 126 -5.02 -0.84 3.77
C ALA A 126 -3.85 -1.69 3.21
N SER A 127 -3.60 -1.63 1.91
CA SER A 127 -2.53 -2.38 1.25
C SER A 127 -1.16 -2.12 1.88
N VAL A 128 -0.91 -0.87 2.28
CA VAL A 128 0.34 -0.43 2.89
C VAL A 128 0.36 -0.76 4.39
N LEU A 129 -0.71 -0.46 5.13
CA LEU A 129 -0.73 -0.60 6.59
C LEU A 129 -0.80 -2.07 7.08
N LEU A 130 -1.33 -2.98 6.25
CA LEU A 130 -1.40 -4.41 6.56
C LEU A 130 -0.06 -5.13 6.43
N THR A 131 0.93 -4.50 5.78
CA THR A 131 2.29 -5.06 5.70
C THR A 131 2.90 -5.22 7.09
N ARG A 132 3.91 -6.09 7.19
CA ARG A 132 4.75 -6.31 8.38
C ARG A 132 6.19 -5.84 8.15
N PRO A 133 6.95 -5.54 9.23
CA PRO A 133 8.37 -5.26 9.10
C PRO A 133 9.09 -6.53 8.64
N ALA A 134 9.93 -6.42 7.62
CA ALA A 134 10.56 -7.55 6.96
C ALA A 134 12.09 -7.44 6.98
N ARG A 135 12.79 -8.48 7.48
CA ARG A 135 14.26 -8.49 7.57
C ARG A 135 14.91 -9.21 6.42
N THR A 136 14.35 -10.36 6.03
CA THR A 136 14.88 -11.22 4.97
C THR A 136 14.26 -10.88 3.62
N LEU A 137 14.94 -11.23 2.52
CA LEU A 137 14.42 -11.02 1.18
C LEU A 137 13.06 -11.73 0.98
N GLY A 138 12.94 -12.98 1.44
CA GLY A 138 11.68 -13.73 1.35
C GLY A 138 10.53 -13.07 2.12
N GLN A 139 10.79 -12.50 3.30
CA GLN A 139 9.78 -11.73 4.02
C GLN A 139 9.36 -10.47 3.26
N VAL A 140 10.33 -9.77 2.65
CA VAL A 140 10.04 -8.56 1.87
C VAL A 140 9.19 -8.88 0.65
N VAL A 141 9.53 -9.93 -0.10
CA VAL A 141 8.75 -10.39 -1.26
C VAL A 141 7.35 -10.81 -0.83
N ARG A 142 7.21 -11.51 0.30
CA ARG A 142 5.91 -11.89 0.85
C ARG A 142 5.05 -10.67 1.21
N GLU A 143 5.60 -9.71 1.93
CA GLU A 143 4.85 -8.51 2.34
C GLU A 143 4.53 -7.62 1.14
N TYR A 144 5.42 -7.55 0.15
CA TYR A 144 5.15 -6.93 -1.14
C TYR A 144 3.97 -7.60 -1.85
N GLY A 145 3.98 -8.92 -2.00
CA GLY A 145 2.88 -9.68 -2.61
C GLY A 145 1.54 -9.51 -1.89
N VAL A 146 1.55 -9.46 -0.55
CA VAL A 146 0.35 -9.18 0.25
C VAL A 146 -0.19 -7.77 -0.02
N ALA A 147 0.68 -6.76 -0.07
CA ALA A 147 0.27 -5.39 -0.39
C ALA A 147 -0.34 -5.32 -1.80
N ILE A 148 0.30 -5.94 -2.78
CA ILE A 148 -0.22 -6.00 -4.15
C ILE A 148 -1.58 -6.70 -4.20
N ALA A 149 -1.76 -7.84 -3.51
CA ALA A 149 -3.04 -8.55 -3.49
C ALA A 149 -4.18 -7.70 -2.93
N VAL A 150 -3.93 -6.95 -1.85
CA VAL A 150 -4.93 -6.03 -1.27
C VAL A 150 -5.22 -4.87 -2.23
N ALA A 151 -4.20 -4.28 -2.85
CA ALA A 151 -4.41 -3.19 -3.80
C ALA A 151 -5.15 -3.68 -5.07
N LEU A 152 -4.83 -4.86 -5.60
CA LEU A 152 -5.56 -5.48 -6.72
C LEU A 152 -7.01 -5.80 -6.36
N SER A 153 -7.28 -6.23 -5.12
CA SER A 153 -8.68 -6.39 -4.66
C SER A 153 -9.42 -5.05 -4.68
N GLY A 154 -8.75 -3.96 -4.31
CA GLY A 154 -9.26 -2.61 -4.50
C GLY A 154 -9.55 -2.29 -5.96
N THR A 155 -8.62 -2.61 -6.87
CA THR A 155 -8.79 -2.37 -8.31
C THR A 155 -10.06 -3.00 -8.87
N VAL A 156 -10.29 -4.29 -8.60
CA VAL A 156 -11.51 -4.97 -9.07
C VAL A 156 -12.75 -4.49 -8.33
N GLY A 157 -12.65 -4.14 -7.04
CA GLY A 157 -13.75 -3.56 -6.28
C GLY A 157 -14.21 -2.21 -6.82
N VAL A 158 -13.26 -1.35 -7.20
CA VAL A 158 -13.54 -0.05 -7.83
C VAL A 158 -14.15 -0.23 -9.21
N ALA A 159 -13.65 -1.19 -10.01
CA ALA A 159 -14.21 -1.52 -11.32
C ALA A 159 -15.67 -2.01 -11.21
N ALA A 160 -15.95 -2.89 -10.24
CA ALA A 160 -17.27 -3.47 -10.02
C ALA A 160 -18.36 -2.46 -9.60
N TRP A 161 -17.97 -1.27 -9.10
CA TRP A 161 -18.93 -0.18 -8.90
C TRP A 161 -19.43 0.43 -10.22
N ASN A 162 -18.64 0.31 -11.30
CA ASN A 162 -18.89 0.93 -12.60
C ASN A 162 -19.29 2.42 -12.46
N ALA A 163 -18.49 3.18 -11.71
CA ALA A 163 -18.82 4.54 -11.33
C ALA A 163 -18.65 5.51 -12.51
N PRO A 164 -19.62 6.41 -12.78
CA PRO A 164 -19.55 7.37 -13.87
C PRO A 164 -18.68 8.57 -13.50
N VAL A 165 -17.35 8.37 -13.46
CA VAL A 165 -16.39 9.38 -13.02
C VAL A 165 -15.34 9.68 -14.09
N GLY A 166 -14.92 10.94 -14.17
CA GLY A 166 -13.78 11.31 -15.00
C GLY A 166 -12.46 10.82 -14.37
N TYR A 167 -11.76 9.89 -15.05
CA TYR A 167 -10.56 9.22 -14.55
C TYR A 167 -9.54 10.17 -13.90
N GLN A 168 -9.18 11.27 -14.58
CA GLN A 168 -8.14 12.18 -14.09
C GLN A 168 -8.53 12.83 -12.75
N ARG A 169 -9.75 13.35 -12.62
CA ARG A 169 -10.23 14.00 -11.38
C ARG A 169 -10.39 12.97 -10.27
N PHE A 170 -10.95 11.80 -10.59
CA PHE A 170 -11.13 10.71 -9.65
C PHE A 170 -9.80 10.22 -9.09
N ASN A 171 -8.82 9.96 -9.96
CA ASN A 171 -7.49 9.51 -9.55
C ASN A 171 -6.77 10.53 -8.67
N LEU A 172 -6.83 11.83 -9.01
CA LEU A 172 -6.23 12.90 -8.19
C LEU A 172 -6.87 12.98 -6.80
N LEU A 173 -8.20 12.89 -6.71
CA LEU A 173 -8.91 12.89 -5.44
C LEU A 173 -8.54 11.67 -4.59
N VAL A 174 -8.58 10.47 -5.17
CA VAL A 174 -8.20 9.24 -4.46
C VAL A 174 -6.76 9.32 -3.96
N LEU A 175 -5.81 9.74 -4.80
CA LEU A 175 -4.41 9.87 -4.40
C LEU A 175 -4.23 10.90 -3.29
N GLY A 176 -4.82 12.09 -3.44
CA GLY A 176 -4.74 13.16 -2.43
C GLY A 176 -5.33 12.76 -1.09
N THR A 177 -6.53 12.19 -1.09
CA THR A 177 -7.20 11.73 0.14
C THR A 177 -6.49 10.54 0.78
N SER A 178 -6.02 9.57 -0.02
CA SER A 178 -5.26 8.42 0.49
C SER A 178 -3.94 8.83 1.11
N LEU A 179 -3.23 9.77 0.47
CA LEU A 179 -1.97 10.31 0.97
C LEU A 179 -2.20 11.08 2.28
N ALA A 180 -3.19 11.95 2.34
CA ALA A 180 -3.56 12.68 3.54
C ALA A 180 -3.92 11.72 4.69
N LEU A 181 -4.73 10.69 4.42
CA LEU A 181 -5.09 9.68 5.40
C LEU A 181 -3.87 8.86 5.87
N ALA A 182 -2.99 8.45 4.96
CA ALA A 182 -1.78 7.72 5.30
C ALA A 182 -0.82 8.56 6.16
N ILE A 183 -0.63 9.83 5.81
CA ILE A 183 0.17 10.78 6.60
C ILE A 183 -0.45 10.94 8.01
N ALA A 184 -1.76 11.18 8.09
CA ALA A 184 -2.46 11.32 9.37
C ALA A 184 -2.30 10.07 10.25
N VAL A 185 -2.45 8.87 9.68
CA VAL A 185 -2.24 7.62 10.39
C VAL A 185 -0.79 7.48 10.84
N VAL A 186 0.19 7.65 9.96
CA VAL A 186 1.62 7.50 10.29
C VAL A 186 2.05 8.49 11.36
N TRP A 187 1.58 9.74 11.27
CA TRP A 187 1.78 10.75 12.30
C TRP A 187 1.24 10.27 13.65
N SER A 188 0.04 9.72 13.63
CA SER A 188 -0.63 9.20 14.82
C SER A 188 0.11 7.99 15.43
N LEU A 189 0.75 7.14 14.63
CA LEU A 189 1.48 5.94 15.10
C LEU A 189 2.75 6.24 15.94
N GLY A 190 2.98 7.50 16.34
CA GLY A 190 4.13 7.88 17.13
C GLY A 190 5.44 7.76 16.35
N ALA A 191 5.37 7.86 15.01
CA ALA A 191 6.50 8.09 14.13
C ALA A 191 6.75 9.60 13.94
N GLY A 192 6.56 10.38 15.01
CA GLY A 192 6.61 11.85 14.98
C GLY A 192 7.95 12.37 14.45
N LEU A 193 7.92 13.57 13.86
CA LEU A 193 9.09 14.25 13.28
C LEU A 193 10.27 14.37 14.27
N HIS A 194 10.00 14.43 15.58
CA HIS A 194 10.97 14.61 16.66
C HIS A 194 11.93 13.42 16.86
N GLY A 195 11.61 12.24 16.33
CA GLY A 195 12.48 11.05 16.37
C GLY A 195 13.17 10.74 15.03
N MET A 196 13.00 11.61 14.03
CA MET A 196 13.58 11.41 12.71
C MET A 196 15.03 11.91 12.72
N SER A 197 15.96 11.01 12.41
CA SER A 197 17.32 11.39 12.09
C SER A 197 17.32 12.41 10.95
N ARG A 198 18.34 13.29 10.87
CA ARG A 198 18.51 14.22 9.73
C ARG A 198 18.43 13.50 8.37
N GLN A 199 18.79 12.21 8.36
CA GLN A 199 18.72 11.34 7.19
C GLN A 199 17.28 10.92 6.82
N GLY A 200 16.41 10.65 7.79
CA GLY A 200 15.00 10.34 7.54
C GLY A 200 14.22 11.53 6.97
N VAL A 201 14.48 12.73 7.49
CA VAL A 201 13.92 13.98 6.92
C VAL A 201 14.42 14.21 5.50
N ALA A 202 15.72 14.02 5.26
CA ALA A 202 16.30 14.16 3.92
C ALA A 202 15.71 13.16 2.91
N VAL A 203 15.38 11.93 3.32
CA VAL A 203 14.71 10.96 2.45
C VAL A 203 13.26 11.37 2.18
N LEU A 204 12.52 11.80 3.20
CA LEU A 204 11.13 12.26 3.03
C LEU A 204 11.07 13.48 2.09
N VAL A 205 11.91 14.49 2.34
CA VAL A 205 12.03 15.67 1.48
C VAL A 205 12.53 15.28 0.10
N GLY A 206 13.52 14.39 0.00
CA GLY A 206 14.05 13.92 -1.28
C GLY A 206 13.00 13.24 -2.14
N VAL A 207 12.15 12.39 -1.56
CA VAL A 207 11.06 11.74 -2.31
C VAL A 207 9.93 12.72 -2.62
N ALA A 208 9.61 13.66 -1.73
CA ALA A 208 8.64 14.72 -2.02
C ALA A 208 9.12 15.62 -3.17
N VAL A 209 10.39 16.02 -3.16
CA VAL A 209 11.04 16.77 -4.24
C VAL A 209 11.08 15.94 -5.51
N LEU A 210 11.46 14.65 -5.46
CA LEU A 210 11.43 13.78 -6.63
C LEU A 210 10.03 13.66 -7.22
N LEU A 211 8.99 13.59 -6.38
CA LEU A 211 7.60 13.56 -6.84
C LEU A 211 7.24 14.88 -7.54
N ILE A 212 7.58 16.03 -6.94
CA ILE A 212 7.38 17.34 -7.55
C ILE A 212 8.14 17.44 -8.88
N VAL A 213 9.39 16.99 -8.92
CA VAL A 213 10.22 16.95 -10.14
C VAL A 213 9.59 16.03 -11.17
N LEU A 214 9.11 14.85 -10.82
CA LEU A 214 8.48 13.93 -11.78
C LEU A 214 7.19 14.52 -12.38
N LEU A 215 6.38 15.16 -11.53
CA LEU A 215 5.13 15.82 -11.94
C LEU A 215 5.42 17.06 -12.79
N ALA A 216 6.33 17.93 -12.35
CA ALA A 216 6.75 19.13 -13.07
C ALA A 216 7.51 18.82 -14.35
N TYR A 217 8.35 17.79 -14.36
CA TYR A 217 9.04 17.32 -15.55
C TYR A 217 8.05 16.81 -16.60
N SER A 218 6.98 16.11 -16.19
CA SER A 218 5.95 15.66 -17.13
C SER A 218 5.20 16.82 -17.79
N SER A 219 4.97 17.94 -17.07
CA SER A 219 4.34 19.13 -17.65
C SER A 219 5.32 19.96 -18.46
N PHE A 220 6.57 20.08 -18.00
CA PHE A 220 7.62 20.83 -18.67
C PHE A 220 8.05 20.17 -19.98
N VAL A 221 8.24 18.85 -20.00
CA VAL A 221 8.57 18.10 -21.24
C VAL A 221 7.43 18.14 -22.24
N ARG A 222 6.17 18.15 -21.80
CA ARG A 222 5.01 18.30 -22.71
C ARG A 222 4.86 19.69 -23.31
N THR A 223 5.39 20.72 -22.65
CA THR A 223 5.21 22.12 -23.07
C THR A 223 6.45 22.74 -23.67
N HIS A 224 7.64 22.23 -23.32
CA HIS A 224 8.95 22.79 -23.68
C HIS A 224 9.98 21.70 -24.02
N GLY A 225 9.60 20.42 -24.09
CA GLY A 225 10.50 19.35 -24.49
C GLY A 225 10.91 19.49 -25.96
N SER A 226 12.16 19.19 -26.28
CA SER A 226 12.59 19.12 -27.68
C SER A 226 11.82 18.02 -28.40
N GLU A 227 11.42 18.28 -29.65
CA GLU A 227 10.63 17.35 -30.47
C GLU A 227 11.25 15.94 -30.49
N THR A 228 12.58 15.83 -30.61
CA THR A 228 13.32 14.56 -30.56
C THR A 228 13.08 13.74 -29.29
N VAL A 229 12.98 14.38 -28.11
CA VAL A 229 12.76 13.66 -26.83
C VAL A 229 11.31 13.20 -26.73
N VAL A 230 10.37 14.02 -27.18
CA VAL A 230 8.94 13.68 -27.23
C VAL A 230 8.70 12.53 -28.22
N ASP A 231 9.35 12.56 -29.38
CA ASP A 231 9.27 11.52 -30.41
C ASP A 231 9.90 10.21 -29.95
N ALA A 232 11.08 10.27 -29.30
CA ALA A 232 11.72 9.07 -28.73
C ALA A 232 10.84 8.42 -27.65
N PHE A 233 10.19 9.22 -26.80
CA PHE A 233 9.29 8.70 -25.79
C PHE A 233 8.02 8.11 -26.41
N THR A 234 7.42 8.81 -27.36
CA THR A 234 6.18 8.39 -28.05
C THR A 234 6.42 7.13 -28.87
N SER A 235 7.53 7.04 -29.59
CA SER A 235 7.92 5.83 -30.34
C SER A 235 8.18 4.64 -29.41
N THR A 236 8.84 4.85 -28.26
CA THR A 236 9.05 3.78 -27.27
C THR A 236 7.73 3.28 -26.69
N VAL A 237 6.80 4.19 -26.35
CA VAL A 237 5.46 3.85 -25.84
C VAL A 237 4.66 3.09 -26.90
N THR A 238 4.73 3.53 -28.15
CA THR A 238 4.05 2.87 -29.28
C THR A 238 4.61 1.47 -29.51
N TRP A 239 5.93 1.33 -29.55
CA TRP A 239 6.62 0.04 -29.68
C TRP A 239 6.27 -0.93 -28.54
N LEU A 240 6.26 -0.45 -27.29
CA LEU A 240 5.84 -1.26 -26.13
C LEU A 240 4.39 -1.70 -26.26
N ARG A 241 3.50 -0.83 -26.74
CA ARG A 241 2.09 -1.14 -26.92
C ARG A 241 1.86 -2.19 -28.00
N GLU A 242 2.57 -2.09 -29.12
CA GLU A 242 2.46 -3.01 -30.26
C GLU A 242 3.14 -4.35 -30.00
N THR A 243 4.31 -4.34 -29.35
CA THR A 243 5.12 -5.56 -29.15
C THR A 243 4.76 -6.31 -27.87
N VAL A 244 4.55 -5.57 -26.78
CA VAL A 244 4.48 -6.12 -25.41
C VAL A 244 3.07 -6.00 -24.81
N GLY A 245 2.16 -5.27 -25.48
CA GLY A 245 0.74 -5.18 -25.14
C GLY A 245 0.43 -4.36 -23.88
N GLY A 246 1.43 -3.71 -23.27
CA GLY A 246 1.28 -2.94 -22.04
C GLY A 246 2.49 -2.04 -21.77
N VAL A 247 2.27 -0.89 -21.12
CA VAL A 247 3.32 0.09 -20.83
C VAL A 247 3.46 0.23 -19.32
N PRO A 248 4.65 -0.04 -18.73
CA PRO A 248 4.84 0.06 -17.29
C PRO A 248 4.63 1.51 -16.83
N ARG A 249 3.94 1.68 -15.70
CA ARG A 249 3.57 3.01 -15.19
C ARG A 249 4.75 3.59 -14.40
N PRO A 250 5.35 4.72 -14.83
CA PRO A 250 6.58 5.23 -14.20
C PRO A 250 6.43 5.52 -12.71
N VAL A 251 5.27 6.04 -12.28
CA VAL A 251 4.99 6.36 -10.87
C VAL A 251 4.96 5.09 -10.00
N GLU A 252 4.43 3.98 -10.52
CA GLU A 252 4.43 2.70 -9.82
C GLU A 252 5.85 2.14 -9.73
N VAL A 253 6.59 2.12 -10.84
CA VAL A 253 7.92 1.51 -10.94
C VAL A 253 9.00 2.27 -10.17
N LEU A 254 8.97 3.61 -10.20
CA LEU A 254 10.07 4.43 -9.67
C LEU A 254 9.84 4.87 -8.23
N ILE A 255 8.58 5.02 -7.81
CA ILE A 255 8.24 5.62 -6.51
C ILE A 255 7.46 4.63 -5.65
N GLY A 256 6.24 4.28 -6.06
CA GLY A 256 5.31 3.60 -5.17
C GLY A 256 5.72 2.18 -4.80
N LEU A 257 6.02 1.34 -5.79
CA LEU A 257 6.36 -0.06 -5.54
C LEU A 257 7.74 -0.25 -4.89
N PRO A 258 8.80 0.49 -5.27
CA PRO A 258 10.05 0.48 -4.53
C PRO A 258 9.89 0.91 -3.07
N ALA A 259 9.02 1.88 -2.79
CA ALA A 259 8.75 2.34 -1.44
C ALA A 259 8.14 1.24 -0.54
N LEU A 260 7.34 0.31 -1.08
CA LEU A 260 6.88 -0.87 -0.33
C LEU A 260 8.06 -1.74 0.15
N VAL A 261 8.99 -2.03 -0.77
CA VAL A 261 10.14 -2.91 -0.53
C VAL A 261 11.11 -2.27 0.47
N VAL A 262 11.47 -1.01 0.24
CA VAL A 262 12.39 -0.27 1.11
C VAL A 262 11.73 0.02 2.45
N GLY A 263 10.48 0.47 2.45
CA GLY A 263 9.73 0.84 3.64
C GLY A 263 9.56 -0.33 4.60
N THR A 264 9.06 -1.48 4.14
CA THR A 264 8.94 -2.70 4.98
C THR A 264 10.30 -3.16 5.53
N SER A 265 11.36 -2.98 4.75
CA SER A 265 12.72 -3.38 5.16
C SER A 265 13.32 -2.44 6.21
N VAL A 266 13.21 -1.12 6.01
CA VAL A 266 13.69 -0.11 6.97
C VAL A 266 12.87 -0.17 8.26
N ARG A 267 11.56 -0.42 8.15
CA ARG A 267 10.63 -0.54 9.28
C ARG A 267 11.01 -1.64 10.27
N SER A 268 11.76 -2.65 9.84
CA SER A 268 12.30 -3.70 10.72
C SER A 268 13.39 -3.22 11.69
N ARG A 269 13.97 -2.04 11.45
CA ARG A 269 15.04 -1.43 12.24
C ARG A 269 14.65 -0.07 12.82
N HIS A 270 13.94 0.77 12.05
CA HIS A 270 13.67 2.16 12.39
C HIS A 270 12.20 2.52 12.17
N ARG A 271 11.65 3.41 13.01
CA ARG A 271 10.26 3.90 12.88
C ARG A 271 10.03 4.70 11.59
N GLU A 272 11.10 5.30 11.06
CA GLU A 272 11.12 6.09 9.82
C GLU A 272 10.66 5.29 8.58
N GLY A 273 10.72 3.95 8.62
CA GLY A 273 10.23 3.11 7.53
C GLY A 273 8.73 3.33 7.22
N TRP A 274 7.94 3.81 8.20
CA TRP A 274 6.55 4.21 7.97
C TRP A 274 6.42 5.40 7.01
N TRP A 275 7.32 6.38 7.10
CA TRP A 275 7.32 7.54 6.19
C TRP A 275 7.67 7.16 4.76
N ILE A 276 8.57 6.20 4.58
CA ILE A 276 8.86 5.64 3.25
C ILE A 276 7.61 4.93 2.70
N LEU A 277 6.90 4.16 3.54
CA LEU A 277 5.66 3.49 3.15
C LEU A 277 4.53 4.45 2.76
N VAL A 278 4.51 5.70 3.23
CA VAL A 278 3.53 6.69 2.76
C VAL A 278 3.63 6.89 1.24
N PHE A 279 4.82 6.83 0.65
CA PHE A 279 4.97 6.95 -0.80
C PHE A 279 4.46 5.73 -1.57
N ALA A 280 4.41 4.56 -0.92
CA ALA A 280 3.82 3.39 -1.53
C ALA A 280 2.34 3.55 -1.86
N VAL A 281 1.63 4.36 -1.07
CA VAL A 281 0.22 4.73 -1.28
C VAL A 281 0.01 5.32 -2.68
N ILE A 282 1.00 6.04 -3.23
CA ILE A 282 0.92 6.62 -4.56
C ILE A 282 0.86 5.51 -5.61
N GLY A 283 1.75 4.52 -5.54
CA GLY A 283 1.76 3.40 -6.49
C GLY A 283 0.54 2.52 -6.36
N THR A 284 0.18 2.13 -5.13
CA THR A 284 -1.01 1.30 -4.90
C THR A 284 -2.30 2.06 -5.25
N GLY A 285 -2.31 3.38 -5.14
CA GLY A 285 -3.45 4.23 -5.50
C GLY A 285 -3.67 4.28 -7.00
N VAL A 286 -2.60 4.52 -7.78
CA VAL A 286 -2.65 4.46 -9.25
C VAL A 286 -3.07 3.06 -9.73
N MET A 287 -2.62 2.01 -9.04
CA MET A 287 -3.01 0.64 -9.34
C MET A 287 -4.49 0.38 -9.04
N THR A 288 -4.99 0.89 -7.90
CA THR A 288 -6.38 0.73 -7.44
C THR A 288 -7.38 1.46 -8.35
N THR A 289 -7.00 2.60 -8.94
CA THR A 289 -7.87 3.37 -9.84
C THR A 289 -7.73 2.98 -11.32
N SER A 290 -6.87 2.01 -11.63
CA SER A 290 -6.44 1.72 -13.01
C SER A 290 -7.54 1.24 -13.97
N LEU A 291 -8.61 0.62 -13.45
CA LEU A 291 -9.76 0.10 -14.22
C LEU A 291 -10.97 1.05 -14.23
N VAL A 292 -10.82 2.28 -13.72
CA VAL A 292 -11.91 3.27 -13.72
C VAL A 292 -12.18 3.85 -15.10
N ASP A 293 -11.16 3.89 -15.96
CA ASP A 293 -11.31 4.42 -17.32
C ASP A 293 -12.09 3.42 -18.19
N PRO A 294 -13.31 3.77 -18.66
CA PRO A 294 -14.12 2.87 -19.48
C PRO A 294 -13.49 2.54 -20.84
N ASN A 295 -12.53 3.35 -21.30
CA ASN A 295 -11.84 3.12 -22.57
C ASN A 295 -10.59 2.25 -22.42
N ALA A 296 -10.21 1.89 -21.19
CA ALA A 296 -9.03 1.10 -20.94
C ALA A 296 -9.33 -0.40 -21.09
N TYR A 297 -8.72 -1.02 -22.09
CA TYR A 297 -8.78 -2.47 -22.26
C TYR A 297 -8.22 -3.19 -21.01
N PRO A 298 -8.98 -4.07 -20.35
CA PRO A 298 -8.54 -4.74 -19.12
C PRO A 298 -7.23 -5.53 -19.28
N SER A 299 -7.01 -6.13 -20.44
CA SER A 299 -5.77 -6.84 -20.77
C SER A 299 -4.55 -5.91 -20.79
N TYR A 300 -4.68 -4.74 -21.41
CA TYR A 300 -3.65 -3.71 -21.43
C TYR A 300 -3.33 -3.20 -20.02
N VAL A 301 -4.36 -2.95 -19.21
CA VAL A 301 -4.19 -2.52 -17.82
C VAL A 301 -3.50 -3.62 -17.01
N GLY A 302 -3.95 -4.88 -17.14
CA GLY A 302 -3.38 -6.03 -16.45
C GLY A 302 -1.90 -6.24 -16.77
N LEU A 303 -1.51 -6.21 -18.05
CA LEU A 303 -0.11 -6.32 -18.47
C LEU A 303 0.73 -5.14 -17.97
N SER A 304 0.23 -3.91 -18.12
CA SER A 304 0.90 -2.71 -17.63
C SER A 304 1.17 -2.78 -16.12
N THR A 305 0.18 -3.22 -15.34
CA THR A 305 0.29 -3.43 -13.89
C THR A 305 1.26 -4.57 -13.56
N LEU A 306 1.22 -5.68 -14.29
CA LEU A 306 2.17 -6.79 -14.10
C LEU A 306 3.62 -6.34 -14.34
N TYR A 307 3.87 -5.61 -15.42
CA TYR A 307 5.20 -5.08 -15.72
C TYR A 307 5.65 -4.08 -14.65
N SER A 308 4.75 -3.20 -14.20
CA SER A 308 5.03 -2.30 -13.08
C SER A 308 5.41 -3.06 -11.81
N ILE A 309 4.69 -4.13 -11.48
CA ILE A 309 4.95 -4.97 -10.30
C ILE A 309 6.35 -5.59 -10.38
N VAL A 310 6.70 -6.19 -11.50
CA VAL A 310 8.01 -6.85 -11.68
C VAL A 310 9.15 -5.83 -11.65
N LEU A 311 9.04 -4.75 -12.42
CA LEU A 311 10.08 -3.71 -12.48
C LEU A 311 10.20 -2.96 -11.15
N GLY A 312 9.07 -2.63 -10.51
CA GLY A 312 9.02 -1.96 -9.22
C GLY A 312 9.62 -2.80 -8.10
N LEU A 313 9.42 -4.13 -8.11
CA LEU A 313 10.10 -5.05 -7.20
C LEU A 313 11.62 -5.04 -7.44
N ALA A 314 12.07 -5.13 -8.70
CA ALA A 314 13.48 -5.12 -9.04
C ALA A 314 14.18 -3.82 -8.58
N VAL A 315 13.60 -2.66 -8.93
CA VAL A 315 14.08 -1.33 -8.50
C VAL A 315 14.06 -1.24 -6.97
N GLY A 316 12.99 -1.70 -6.32
CA GLY A 316 12.87 -1.75 -4.86
C GLY A 316 13.95 -2.58 -4.19
N LEU A 317 14.32 -3.74 -4.76
CA LEU A 317 15.37 -4.61 -4.22
C LEU A 317 16.75 -3.97 -4.34
N VAL A 318 17.03 -3.28 -5.45
CA VAL A 318 18.25 -2.49 -5.64
C VAL A 318 18.31 -1.33 -4.63
N ALA A 319 17.23 -0.56 -4.51
CA ALA A 319 17.12 0.54 -3.57
C ALA A 319 17.27 0.06 -2.12
N ARG A 320 16.66 -1.08 -1.77
CA ARG A 320 16.81 -1.74 -0.46
C ARG A 320 18.27 -2.10 -0.18
N ARG A 321 18.98 -2.65 -1.18
CA ARG A 321 20.39 -3.02 -1.04
C ARG A 321 21.26 -1.79 -0.74
N ILE A 322 20.97 -0.65 -1.36
CA ILE A 322 21.67 0.62 -1.13
C ILE A 322 21.32 1.19 0.26
N ALA A 323 20.03 1.28 0.58
CA ALA A 323 19.53 1.87 1.81
C ALA A 323 19.98 1.12 3.07
N LEU A 324 20.09 -0.21 2.99
CA LEU A 324 20.54 -1.06 4.10
C LEU A 324 22.04 -1.39 4.05
N ARG A 325 22.80 -0.79 3.13
CA ARG A 325 24.25 -0.99 3.04
C ARG A 325 24.92 -0.36 4.25
N ASP A 326 25.36 -1.19 5.18
CA ASP A 326 26.04 -0.73 6.39
C ASP A 326 27.40 -0.11 6.03
N ARG A 327 27.55 1.21 6.19
CA ARG A 327 28.81 1.93 5.91
C ARG A 327 29.92 1.67 6.94
N SER A 328 29.64 1.01 8.07
CA SER A 328 30.62 0.75 9.14
C SER A 328 30.59 -0.71 9.60
N ALA A 329 31.23 -1.60 8.83
CA ALA A 329 31.31 -3.03 9.13
C ALA A 329 32.07 -3.35 10.43
N ARG A 330 33.00 -2.48 10.88
CA ARG A 330 33.78 -2.68 12.11
C ARG A 330 32.99 -2.40 13.39
N ARG A 331 32.13 -1.36 13.41
CA ARG A 331 31.32 -1.00 14.59
C ARG A 331 30.13 -1.94 14.81
N ASN A 332 29.60 -2.52 13.73
CA ASN A 332 28.43 -3.40 13.74
C ASN A 332 28.67 -4.81 14.30
N ARG A 333 29.92 -5.23 14.53
CA ARG A 333 30.21 -6.52 15.19
C ARG A 333 30.09 -6.44 16.72
N ALA A 334 30.19 -5.24 17.28
CA ALA A 334 30.23 -5.01 18.73
C ALA A 334 28.85 -4.75 19.36
N ILE A 335 27.82 -4.42 18.56
CA ILE A 335 26.50 -3.99 19.04
C ILE A 335 25.44 -4.87 18.38
N GLU A 336 24.53 -5.43 19.18
CA GLU A 336 23.37 -6.15 18.67
C GLU A 336 22.42 -5.19 17.95
N ARG A 337 21.96 -5.58 16.75
CA ARG A 337 21.17 -4.67 15.92
C ARG A 337 19.79 -4.49 16.54
N PRO A 338 19.30 -3.25 16.70
CA PRO A 338 17.97 -3.01 17.22
C PRO A 338 16.95 -3.75 16.36
N SER A 339 16.18 -4.57 17.06
CA SER A 339 15.26 -5.55 16.50
C SER A 339 13.86 -5.06 16.81
N ARG A 340 13.21 -4.36 15.87
CA ARG A 340 11.85 -3.88 16.08
C ARG A 340 10.87 -5.05 15.88
N VAL A 341 9.98 -5.23 16.85
CA VAL A 341 8.84 -6.14 16.78
C VAL A 341 7.58 -5.28 16.71
N GLU A 342 6.74 -5.55 15.73
CA GLU A 342 5.42 -4.93 15.60
C GLU A 342 4.34 -5.98 15.81
N PRO A 343 3.13 -5.58 16.27
CA PRO A 343 2.01 -6.49 16.37
C PRO A 343 1.72 -7.19 15.04
N PRO A 344 1.31 -8.47 15.07
CA PRO A 344 0.90 -9.19 13.88
C PRO A 344 -0.20 -8.42 13.12
N ARG A 345 -0.27 -8.60 11.79
CA ARG A 345 -1.19 -7.86 10.89
C ARG A 345 -2.67 -7.83 11.28
N HIS A 346 -3.10 -8.78 12.11
CA HIS A 346 -4.47 -8.89 12.60
C HIS A 346 -4.66 -8.27 13.99
N GLU A 347 -3.65 -7.59 14.51
CA GLU A 347 -3.68 -6.81 15.74
C GLU A 347 -3.50 -5.33 15.41
N PRO A 348 -4.09 -4.43 16.23
CA PRO A 348 -3.92 -3.00 16.05
C PRO A 348 -2.46 -2.59 16.25
N LEU A 349 -2.04 -1.53 15.56
CA LEU A 349 -0.71 -0.93 15.72
C LEU A 349 -0.61 -0.01 16.95
N ARG A 350 -1.72 0.20 17.65
CA ARG A 350 -1.91 1.11 18.78
C ARG A 350 -2.65 0.43 19.92
#